data_AF-A0A2R6E654-F1
#
_entry.id   AF-A0A2R6E654-F1
#
_cell.length_a   1.000
_cell.length_b   1.000
_cell.length_c   1.000
_cell.angle_alpha   90.00
_cell.angle_beta   90.00
_cell.angle_gamma   90.00
#
_symmetry.space_group_name_H-M   'P 1'
#
loop_
_entity.id
_entity.type
_entity.pdbx_description
1 polymer ?
#
loop_
_entity_poly.entity_id
_entity_poly.type
_entity_poly.pdbx_seq_one_letter_code
_entity_poly.pdbx_strand_id
1 'polypeptide(L)'
;MALFLGSDELAGLATPAEYVDAVREGYRQRGEGAPARPRTRITSGDPPGMLTGYTAMLPETGAMGGYMYAAGFGAADAQFVLP
;
A
#
# COMPACT_ATOMS: atom_id res chain seq x y z
N MET A 1 5.72 -13.21 15.77
CA MET A 1 5.02 -13.92 14.67
C MET A 1 4.19 -12.88 13.95
N ALA A 2 4.23 -12.82 12.61
CA ALA A 2 3.44 -11.86 11.83
C ALA A 2 2.09 -12.48 11.43
N LEU A 3 1.03 -11.68 11.40
CA LEU A 3 -0.29 -12.07 10.88
C LEU A 3 -0.30 -11.88 9.36
N PHE A 4 -0.77 -12.88 8.62
CA PHE A 4 -0.94 -12.80 7.17
C PHE A 4 -2.44 -12.90 6.85
N LEU A 5 -2.98 -11.88 6.18
CA LEU A 5 -4.41 -11.79 5.83
C LEU A 5 -4.57 -11.81 4.31
N GLY A 6 -5.43 -12.71 3.82
CA GLY A 6 -5.86 -12.74 2.44
C GLY A 6 -7.00 -11.76 2.14
N SER A 7 -7.33 -11.60 0.85
CA SER A 7 -8.43 -10.73 0.42
C SER A 7 -9.78 -11.09 1.05
N ASP A 8 -10.09 -12.38 1.17
CA ASP A 8 -11.35 -12.86 1.75
C ASP A 8 -11.44 -12.54 3.25
N GLU A 9 -10.31 -12.51 3.96
CA GLU A 9 -10.27 -12.16 5.39
C GLU A 9 -10.37 -10.65 5.62
N LEU A 10 -9.98 -9.83 4.63
CA LEU A 10 -10.12 -8.38 4.67
C LEU A 10 -11.49 -7.90 4.20
N ALA A 11 -12.22 -8.71 3.44
CA ALA A 11 -13.49 -8.34 2.85
C ALA A 11 -14.53 -8.01 3.95
N GLY A 12 -15.11 -6.80 3.87
CA GLY A 12 -16.17 -6.37 4.78
C GLY A 12 -15.69 -5.91 6.17
N LEU A 13 -14.39 -5.84 6.44
CA LEU A 13 -13.87 -5.30 7.71
C LEU A 13 -14.09 -3.79 7.88
N ALA A 14 -14.31 -3.08 6.77
CA ALA A 14 -14.66 -1.67 6.79
C ALA A 14 -15.65 -1.35 5.65
N THR A 15 -16.52 -0.40 5.91
CA THR A 15 -17.42 0.20 4.94
C THR A 15 -16.68 1.21 4.06
N PRO A 16 -17.19 1.52 2.86
CA PRO A 16 -16.62 2.58 2.02
C PRO A 16 -16.47 3.93 2.72
N ALA A 17 -17.38 4.30 3.62
CA ALA A 17 -17.30 5.56 4.37
C ALA A 17 -16.12 5.56 5.35
N GLU A 18 -15.90 4.46 6.08
CA GLU A 18 -14.76 4.32 7.00
C GLU A 18 -13.42 4.38 6.25
N TYR A 19 -13.34 3.83 5.03
CA TYR A 19 -12.16 3.99 4.18
C TYR A 19 -11.92 5.45 3.80
N VAL A 20 -12.97 6.18 3.41
CA VAL A 20 -12.86 7.60 3.05
C VAL A 20 -12.38 8.43 4.23
N ASP A 21 -12.90 8.17 5.42
CA ASP A 21 -12.51 8.89 6.63
C ASP A 21 -11.04 8.61 6.99
N ALA A 22 -10.60 7.35 6.94
CA ALA A 22 -9.21 6.98 7.17
C ALA A 22 -8.24 7.61 6.14
N VAL A 23 -8.63 7.63 4.86
CA VAL A 23 -7.83 8.25 3.79
C VAL A 23 -7.74 9.76 3.96
N ARG A 24 -8.87 10.42 4.26
CA ARG A 24 -8.92 11.87 4.53
C ARG A 24 -7.98 12.24 5.68
N GLU A 25 -8.02 11.45 6.75
CA GLU A 25 -7.16 11.63 7.92
C GLU A 25 -5.68 11.44 7.61
N GLY A 26 -5.33 10.41 6.83
CA GLY A 26 -3.97 10.21 6.34
C GLY A 26 -3.46 11.36 5.48
N TYR A 27 -4.30 11.92 4.59
CA TYR A 27 -3.95 13.10 3.79
C TYR A 27 -3.76 14.35 4.65
N ARG A 28 -4.59 14.55 5.68
CA ARG A 28 -4.42 15.66 6.65
C ARG A 28 -3.08 15.58 7.35
N GLN A 29 -2.77 14.45 7.99
CA GLN A 29 -1.49 14.23 8.66
C GLN A 29 -0.30 14.37 7.71
N ARG A 30 -0.41 13.85 6.48
CA ARG A 30 0.64 14.04 5.47
C ARG A 30 0.83 15.52 5.12
N GLY A 31 -0.27 16.27 5.01
CA GLY A 31 -0.25 17.73 4.82
C GLY A 31 0.41 18.48 5.97
N GLU A 32 0.35 17.93 7.18
CA GLU A 32 0.98 18.45 8.40
C GLU A 32 2.41 17.92 8.64
N GLY A 33 2.94 17.13 7.70
CA GLY A 33 4.35 16.71 7.69
C GLY A 33 4.60 15.25 8.08
N ALA A 34 3.57 14.44 8.29
CA ALA A 34 3.74 13.01 8.57
C ALA A 34 4.58 12.31 7.47
N PRO A 35 5.51 11.40 7.81
CA PRO A 35 6.46 10.86 6.84
C PRO A 35 5.80 10.04 5.72
N ALA A 36 6.06 10.40 4.47
CA ALA A 36 5.81 9.53 3.32
C ALA A 36 6.97 9.64 2.34
N ARG A 37 7.44 8.50 1.83
CA ARG A 37 8.53 8.47 0.85
C ARG A 37 7.97 8.53 -0.57
N PRO A 38 8.69 9.16 -1.51
CA PRO A 38 8.37 9.04 -2.93
C PRO A 38 8.31 7.56 -3.35
N ARG A 39 7.47 7.29 -4.35
CA ARG A 39 7.41 5.99 -5.01
C ARG A 39 8.81 5.48 -5.34
N THR A 40 9.14 4.28 -4.86
CA THR A 40 10.28 3.53 -5.39
C THR A 40 9.79 2.63 -6.51
N ARG A 41 10.49 2.64 -7.65
CA ARG A 41 10.16 1.80 -8.81
C ARG A 41 11.43 1.12 -9.28
N ILE A 42 11.36 -0.20 -9.40
CA ILE A 42 12.42 -1.05 -9.93
C ILE A 42 11.86 -1.71 -11.19
N THR A 43 12.60 -1.66 -12.30
CA THR A 43 12.16 -2.20 -13.59
C THR A 43 13.09 -3.31 -14.05
N SER A 44 12.54 -4.32 -14.72
CA SER A 44 13.29 -5.34 -15.45
C SER A 44 12.96 -5.28 -16.94
N GLY A 45 13.98 -5.54 -17.78
CA GLY A 45 13.82 -5.64 -19.23
C GLY A 45 13.47 -7.04 -19.71
N ASP A 46 13.98 -8.08 -19.02
CA ASP A 46 13.76 -9.48 -19.38
C ASP A 46 13.63 -10.38 -18.11
N PRO A 47 12.45 -10.93 -17.80
CA PRO A 47 11.18 -10.61 -18.46
C PRO A 47 10.79 -9.16 -18.17
N PRO A 48 10.07 -8.48 -19.08
CA PRO A 48 9.68 -7.09 -18.91
C PRO A 48 8.71 -6.95 -17.72
N GLY A 49 9.01 -6.04 -16.80
CA GLY A 49 8.18 -5.85 -15.61
C GLY A 49 8.62 -4.71 -14.70
N MET A 50 7.81 -4.43 -13.69
CA MET A 50 8.12 -3.44 -12.67
C MET A 50 7.65 -3.89 -11.28
N LEU A 51 8.44 -3.56 -10.28
CA LEU A 51 8.09 -3.61 -8.86
C LEU A 51 8.00 -2.18 -8.34
N THR A 52 6.86 -1.82 -7.77
CA THR A 52 6.60 -0.47 -7.25
C THR A 52 6.25 -0.55 -5.78
N GLY A 53 6.84 0.32 -4.96
CA GLY A 53 6.57 0.42 -3.54
C GLY A 53 6.23 1.83 -3.08
N TYR A 54 5.25 1.92 -2.19
CA TYR A 54 4.86 3.14 -1.46
C TYR A 54 4.91 2.86 0.03
N THR A 55 5.45 3.79 0.81
CA THR A 55 5.50 3.67 2.28
C THR A 55 5.18 5.00 2.96
N ALA A 56 4.44 4.91 4.06
CA ALA A 56 4.07 6.05 4.89
C ALA A 56 4.08 5.66 6.38
N MET A 57 4.25 6.68 7.22
CA MET A 57 4.05 6.60 8.67
C MET A 57 3.11 7.73 9.07
N LEU A 58 2.06 7.39 9.81
CA LEU A 58 1.02 8.28 10.32
C LEU A 58 1.01 8.20 11.85
N PRO A 59 1.86 9.00 12.54
CA PRO A 59 2.08 8.84 13.98
C PRO A 59 0.82 9.09 14.82
N GLU A 60 -0.05 10.02 14.42
CA GLU A 60 -1.27 10.34 15.19
C GLU A 60 -2.30 9.21 15.08
N THR A 61 -2.36 8.54 13.92
CA THR A 61 -3.16 7.30 13.75
C THR A 61 -2.51 6.10 14.42
N GLY A 62 -1.21 6.16 14.75
CA GLY A 62 -0.45 5.01 15.22
C GLY A 62 -0.24 3.94 14.14
N ALA A 63 -0.27 4.32 12.86
CA ALA A 63 -0.16 3.41 11.74
C ALA A 63 1.13 3.64 10.94
N MET A 64 1.75 2.54 10.50
CA MET A 64 2.84 2.55 9.53
C MET A 64 2.64 1.41 8.56
N GLY A 65 3.01 1.61 7.30
CA GLY A 65 2.89 0.56 6.29
C GLY A 65 2.94 1.12 4.89
N GLY A 66 2.36 0.37 3.97
CA GLY A 66 2.31 0.76 2.58
C GLY A 66 1.75 -0.33 1.70
N TYR A 67 2.05 -0.25 0.41
CA TYR A 67 1.81 -1.35 -0.51
C TYR A 67 2.95 -1.44 -1.51
N MET A 68 3.27 -2.67 -1.87
CA MET A 68 4.10 -3.00 -3.01
C MET A 68 3.23 -3.70 -4.04
N TYR A 69 3.47 -3.44 -5.32
CA TYR A 69 2.90 -4.24 -6.38
C TYR A 69 3.91 -4.56 -7.48
N ALA A 70 3.77 -5.77 -8.02
CA ALA A 70 4.48 -6.21 -9.21
C ALA A 70 3.51 -6.27 -10.38
N ALA A 71 3.97 -5.82 -11.56
CA ALA A 71 3.23 -5.94 -12.82
C ALA A 71 4.19 -6.34 -13.95
N GLY A 72 3.74 -7.24 -14.82
CA GLY A 72 4.57 -7.85 -15.86
C GLY A 72 5.25 -9.12 -15.37
N PHE A 73 6.51 -9.33 -15.74
CA PHE A 73 7.28 -10.55 -15.48
C PHE A 73 6.61 -11.83 -16.02
N GLY A 74 5.76 -11.71 -17.04
CA GLY A 74 4.99 -12.81 -17.60
C GLY A 74 3.69 -13.15 -16.85
N ALA A 75 3.34 -12.43 -15.79
CA ALA A 75 2.05 -12.57 -15.11
C ALA A 75 0.94 -11.82 -15.84
N ALA A 76 -0.28 -12.38 -15.81
CA ALA A 76 -1.48 -11.73 -16.37
C ALA A 76 -1.94 -10.54 -15.53
N ASP A 77 -1.93 -10.71 -14.20
CA ASP A 77 -2.44 -9.72 -13.24
C ASP A 77 -1.32 -9.09 -12.41
N ALA A 78 -1.59 -7.89 -11.90
CA ALA A 78 -0.73 -7.26 -10.91
C ALA A 78 -0.90 -7.94 -9.54
N GLN A 79 0.20 -8.15 -8.82
CA GLN A 79 0.21 -8.78 -7.50
C GLN A 79 0.55 -7.74 -6.44
N PHE A 80 -0.23 -7.69 -5.35
CA PHE A 80 -0.08 -6.71 -4.27
C PHE A 80 0.35 -7.39 -2.98
N VAL A 81 1.23 -6.73 -2.22
CA VAL A 81 1.62 -7.11 -0.85
C VAL A 81 1.65 -5.85 0.01
N LEU A 82 0.98 -5.91 1.15
CA LEU A 82 0.91 -4.81 2.12
C LEU A 82 1.70 -5.20 3.38
N PRO A 83 2.83 -4.53 3.67
CA PRO A 83 3.62 -4.75 4.89
C PRO A 83 3.09 -3.97 6.09
#